data_AF-A0A1G8UA66-F1
#
_entry.id   AF-A0A1G8UA66-F1
#
_cell.length_a   1.000
_cell.length_b   1.000
_cell.length_c   1.000
_cell.angle_alpha   90.00
_cell.angle_beta   90.00
_cell.angle_gamma   90.00
#
_symmetry.space_group_name_H-M   'P 1'
#
loop_
_entity.id
_entity.type
_entity.pdbx_description
1 polymer ?
#
loop_
_entity_poly.entity_id
_entity_poly.type
_entity_poly.pdbx_seq_one_letter_code
_entity_poly.pdbx_strand_id
1 'polypeptide(L)'
;MKRIRINISYIIGILLLCLIGFEVFRMIRTIDSVGDFIYYIPETICYIGGVIFVLGNILGILPVGNYRKELFEGLCGYLKENGEKPLAPYRIPEDYYERLGKDIRDEEVLNLIAKDVVSYCGVNVGNLAVYNQSNLIEAAGTYNSETDEIHISVANTRTIDEVLAVLIHESMHYILKEKELWLEDERDNEFLTDLSCLFYGFTDQINKGYIMVGYLKRNEIRYIRKMLRRFDEKG
;
A
#
# COMPACT_ATOMS: atom_id res chain seq x y z
N MET A 1 -20.12 -14.69 20.55
CA MET A 1 -20.40 -15.09 19.15
C MET A 1 -19.33 -14.50 18.24
N LYS A 2 -18.47 -15.32 17.62
CA LYS A 2 -17.46 -14.83 16.66
C LYS A 2 -18.16 -14.43 15.35
N ARG A 3 -18.17 -13.14 15.01
CA ARG A 3 -18.64 -12.67 13.69
C ARG A 3 -17.62 -13.12 12.64
N ILE A 4 -18.02 -14.02 11.76
CA ILE A 4 -17.25 -14.38 10.57
C ILE A 4 -17.31 -13.15 9.64
N ARG A 5 -16.22 -12.38 9.53
CA ARG A 5 -16.08 -11.36 8.49
C ARG A 5 -15.81 -12.07 7.17
N ILE A 6 -16.86 -12.27 6.38
CA ILE A 6 -16.69 -12.81 5.02
C ILE A 6 -16.14 -11.68 4.15
N ASN A 7 -14.99 -11.92 3.52
CA ASN A 7 -14.38 -10.95 2.62
C ASN A 7 -15.23 -10.84 1.34
N ILE A 8 -15.84 -9.68 1.14
CA ILE A 8 -16.75 -9.39 0.02
C ILE A 8 -16.06 -9.63 -1.34
N SER A 9 -14.75 -9.37 -1.44
CA SER A 9 -13.98 -9.65 -2.66
C SER A 9 -13.93 -11.14 -3.01
N TYR A 10 -14.00 -12.01 -1.99
CA TYR A 10 -14.02 -13.46 -2.17
C TYR A 10 -15.39 -13.94 -2.66
N ILE A 11 -16.48 -13.36 -2.13
CA ILE A 11 -17.85 -13.63 -2.60
C ILE A 11 -18.00 -13.19 -4.07
N ILE A 12 -17.53 -11.99 -4.40
CA ILE A 12 -17.57 -11.47 -5.77
C ILE A 12 -16.76 -12.36 -6.72
N GLY A 13 -15.58 -12.83 -6.29
CA GLY A 13 -14.76 -13.77 -7.07
C GLY A 13 -15.47 -15.10 -7.35
N ILE A 14 -16.16 -15.66 -6.34
CA ILE A 14 -16.94 -16.91 -6.50
C ILE A 14 -18.15 -16.68 -7.42
N LEU A 15 -18.87 -15.58 -7.27
CA LEU A 15 -20.02 -15.25 -8.12
C LEU A 15 -19.60 -15.05 -9.58
N LEU A 16 -18.47 -14.39 -9.83
CA LEU A 16 -17.90 -14.28 -11.16
C LEU A 16 -17.58 -15.67 -11.72
N LEU A 17 -16.87 -16.52 -10.98
CA LEU A 17 -16.55 -17.90 -11.40
C LEU A 17 -17.80 -18.73 -11.74
N CYS A 18 -18.89 -18.58 -10.98
CA CYS A 18 -20.16 -19.24 -11.28
C CYS A 18 -20.81 -18.71 -12.56
N LEU A 19 -20.81 -17.39 -12.78
CA LEU A 19 -21.33 -16.77 -14.01
C LEU A 19 -20.51 -17.20 -15.24
N ILE A 20 -19.19 -17.30 -15.10
CA ILE A 20 -18.29 -17.76 -16.17
C ILE A 20 -18.55 -19.23 -16.47
N GLY A 21 -18.64 -20.08 -15.44
CA GLY A 21 -18.96 -21.50 -15.61
C GLY A 21 -20.32 -21.71 -16.29
N PHE A 22 -21.30 -20.85 -15.99
CA PHE A 22 -22.61 -20.88 -16.62
C PHE A 22 -22.57 -20.49 -18.10
N GLU A 23 -21.86 -19.42 -18.48
CA GLU A 23 -21.73 -19.02 -19.90
C GLU A 23 -20.91 -20.04 -20.71
N VAL A 24 -19.82 -20.57 -20.16
CA VAL A 24 -19.04 -21.64 -20.81
C VAL A 24 -19.91 -22.89 -21.00
N PHE A 25 -20.71 -23.27 -20.01
CA PHE A 25 -21.64 -24.39 -20.12
C PHE A 25 -22.73 -24.14 -21.16
N ARG A 26 -23.30 -22.93 -21.20
CA ARG A 26 -24.29 -22.51 -22.20
C ARG A 26 -23.72 -22.59 -23.60
N MET A 27 -22.51 -22.08 -23.80
CA MET A 27 -21.81 -22.07 -25.07
C MET A 27 -21.48 -23.48 -25.56
N ILE A 28 -20.99 -24.37 -24.69
CA ILE A 28 -20.75 -25.80 -25.02
C ILE A 28 -22.04 -26.48 -25.48
N ARG A 29 -23.19 -26.13 -24.91
CA ARG A 29 -24.49 -26.69 -25.27
C ARG A 29 -25.04 -26.25 -26.63
N THR A 30 -24.48 -25.20 -27.21
CA THR A 30 -24.86 -24.65 -28.53
C THR A 30 -23.91 -25.04 -29.66
N ILE A 31 -22.88 -25.83 -29.37
CA ILE A 31 -21.90 -26.27 -30.37
C ILE A 31 -22.37 -27.61 -30.94
N ASP A 32 -23.02 -27.55 -32.10
CA ASP A 32 -23.49 -28.75 -32.83
C ASP A 32 -22.53 -29.16 -33.97
N SER A 33 -21.55 -28.31 -34.31
CA SER A 33 -20.56 -28.59 -35.35
C SER A 33 -19.16 -28.03 -35.04
N VAL A 34 -18.14 -28.57 -35.72
CA VAL A 34 -16.74 -28.10 -35.62
C VAL A 34 -16.59 -26.64 -36.10
N GLY A 35 -17.46 -26.18 -37.01
CA GLY A 35 -17.49 -24.80 -37.47
C GLY A 35 -17.92 -23.81 -36.39
N ASP A 36 -18.91 -24.20 -35.58
CA ASP A 36 -19.39 -23.39 -34.45
C ASP A 36 -18.33 -23.29 -33.36
N PHE A 37 -17.60 -24.38 -33.11
CA PHE A 37 -16.48 -24.38 -32.17
C PHE A 37 -15.42 -23.34 -32.53
N ILE A 38 -15.04 -23.22 -33.81
CA ILE A 38 -14.04 -22.25 -34.28
C ILE A 38 -14.52 -20.81 -34.09
N TYR A 39 -15.82 -20.55 -34.25
CA TYR A 39 -16.41 -19.22 -34.08
C TYR A 39 -16.35 -18.73 -32.63
N TYR A 40 -16.53 -19.62 -31.65
CA TYR A 40 -16.55 -19.28 -30.23
C TYR A 40 -15.18 -19.31 -29.52
N ILE A 41 -14.13 -19.85 -30.15
CA ILE A 41 -12.76 -19.89 -29.58
C ILE A 41 -12.26 -18.50 -29.16
N PRO A 42 -12.34 -17.44 -29.99
CA PRO A 42 -11.82 -16.12 -29.61
C PRO A 42 -12.56 -15.52 -28.42
N GLU A 43 -13.88 -15.69 -28.39
CA GLU A 43 -14.72 -15.19 -27.30
C GLU A 43 -14.41 -15.91 -25.99
N THR A 44 -14.26 -17.23 -26.04
CA THR A 44 -13.84 -18.07 -24.90
C THR A 44 -12.46 -17.68 -24.37
N ILE A 45 -11.49 -17.44 -25.26
CA ILE A 45 -10.13 -17.01 -24.88
C ILE A 45 -10.17 -15.63 -24.21
N CYS A 46 -10.95 -14.69 -24.74
CA CYS A 46 -11.15 -13.37 -24.14
C CYS A 46 -11.77 -13.48 -22.74
N TYR A 47 -12.77 -14.34 -22.56
CA TYR A 47 -13.36 -14.59 -21.24
C TYR A 47 -12.35 -15.19 -20.27
N ILE A 48 -11.65 -16.28 -20.64
CA ILE A 48 -10.63 -16.88 -19.78
C ILE A 48 -9.53 -15.87 -19.44
N GLY A 49 -9.08 -15.07 -20.41
CA GLY A 49 -8.11 -13.99 -20.21
C GLY A 49 -8.59 -12.94 -19.22
N GLY A 50 -9.84 -12.48 -19.36
CA GLY A 50 -10.45 -11.53 -18.41
C GLY A 50 -10.56 -12.09 -17.00
N VAL A 51 -10.82 -13.38 -16.87
CA VAL A 51 -10.94 -14.07 -15.57
C VAL A 51 -9.58 -14.23 -14.91
N ILE A 52 -8.57 -14.66 -15.66
CA ILE A 52 -7.19 -14.72 -15.19
C ILE A 52 -6.70 -13.31 -14.80
N PHE A 53 -7.09 -12.27 -15.54
CA PHE A 53 -6.76 -10.89 -15.21
C PHE A 53 -7.43 -10.42 -13.92
N VAL A 54 -8.73 -10.66 -13.76
CA VAL A 54 -9.48 -10.27 -12.55
C VAL A 54 -9.00 -11.06 -11.33
N LEU A 55 -8.91 -12.39 -11.44
CA LEU A 55 -8.39 -13.24 -10.37
C LEU A 55 -6.93 -12.93 -10.08
N GLY A 56 -6.11 -12.70 -11.09
CA GLY A 56 -4.71 -12.33 -10.94
C GLY A 56 -4.53 -10.99 -10.23
N ASN A 57 -5.42 -10.01 -10.46
CA ASN A 57 -5.44 -8.74 -9.72
C ASN A 57 -5.91 -8.93 -8.27
N ILE A 58 -7.00 -9.65 -8.05
CA ILE A 58 -7.56 -9.92 -6.70
C ILE A 58 -6.58 -10.75 -5.86
N LEU A 59 -6.00 -11.79 -6.47
CA LEU A 59 -5.04 -12.70 -5.86
C LEU A 59 -3.60 -12.19 -5.93
N GLY A 60 -3.35 -11.02 -6.53
CA GLY A 60 -2.02 -10.42 -6.66
C GLY A 60 -0.98 -11.37 -7.27
N ILE A 61 -1.41 -12.20 -8.22
CA ILE A 61 -0.57 -13.17 -8.95
C ILE A 61 -0.05 -12.55 -10.25
N LEU A 62 -0.64 -11.44 -10.71
CA LEU A 62 -0.13 -10.74 -11.89
C LEU A 62 1.30 -10.25 -11.65
N PRO A 63 2.22 -10.52 -12.60
CA PRO A 63 3.62 -10.19 -12.46
C PRO A 63 3.81 -8.68 -12.32
N VAL A 64 4.68 -8.28 -11.39
CA VAL A 64 5.28 -6.95 -11.39
C VAL A 64 6.14 -6.88 -12.66
N GLY A 65 5.95 -5.86 -13.49
CA GLY A 65 6.73 -5.71 -14.73
C GLY A 65 8.23 -5.63 -14.45
N ASN A 66 9.06 -6.15 -15.36
CA ASN A 66 10.51 -6.33 -15.15
C ASN A 66 11.23 -5.05 -14.69
N TYR A 67 10.91 -3.89 -15.27
CA TYR A 67 11.51 -2.60 -14.86
C TYR A 67 11.25 -2.27 -13.38
N ARG A 68 10.02 -2.50 -12.91
CA ARG A 68 9.68 -2.24 -11.50
C ARG A 68 10.32 -3.24 -10.56
N LYS A 69 10.58 -4.47 -11.03
CA LYS A 69 11.26 -5.49 -10.24
C LYS A 69 12.71 -5.10 -9.95
N GLU A 70 13.47 -4.68 -10.96
CA GLU A 70 14.86 -4.24 -10.79
C GLU A 70 14.96 -3.02 -9.86
N LEU A 71 14.05 -2.06 -10.02
CA LEU A 71 13.93 -0.91 -9.13
C LEU A 71 13.71 -1.34 -7.66
N PHE A 72 12.72 -2.19 -7.40
CA PHE A 72 12.45 -2.66 -6.04
C PHE A 72 13.59 -3.50 -5.45
N GLU A 73 14.27 -4.31 -6.27
CA GLU A 73 15.44 -5.08 -5.83
C GLU A 73 16.59 -4.14 -5.45
N GLY A 74 16.87 -3.12 -6.24
CA GLY A 74 17.87 -2.09 -5.93
C GLY A 74 17.55 -1.33 -4.64
N LEU A 75 16.33 -0.78 -4.54
CA LEU A 75 15.92 0.02 -3.38
C LEU A 75 15.86 -0.80 -2.08
N CYS A 76 15.40 -2.05 -2.13
CA CYS A 76 15.40 -2.90 -0.94
C CYS A 76 16.83 -3.35 -0.56
N GLY A 77 17.73 -3.53 -1.53
CA GLY A 77 19.15 -3.77 -1.27
C GLY A 77 19.79 -2.58 -0.56
N TYR A 78 19.54 -1.37 -1.09
CA TYR A 78 19.97 -0.11 -0.48
C TYR A 78 19.50 0.04 0.98
N LEU A 79 18.22 -0.21 1.26
CA LEU A 79 17.69 -0.19 2.63
C LEU A 79 18.30 -1.26 3.53
N LYS A 80 18.63 -2.44 3.00
CA LYS A 80 19.29 -3.49 3.80
C LYS A 80 20.71 -3.09 4.19
N GLU A 81 21.42 -2.43 3.29
CA GLU A 81 22.81 -2.03 3.49
C GLU A 81 22.95 -0.82 4.41
N ASN A 82 21.99 0.11 4.34
CA ASN A 82 22.10 1.42 5.00
C ASN A 82 21.04 1.68 6.08
N GLY A 83 19.97 0.88 6.14
CA GLY A 83 18.85 1.05 7.07
C GLY A 83 18.98 0.17 8.31
N GLU A 84 18.59 0.71 9.46
CA GLU A 84 18.50 -0.03 10.72
C GLU A 84 17.06 -0.46 10.99
N LYS A 85 16.80 -1.76 10.86
CA LYS A 85 15.44 -2.29 11.01
C LYS A 85 15.02 -2.39 12.49
N PRO A 86 13.85 -1.86 12.88
CA PRO A 86 13.29 -2.06 14.21
C PRO A 86 12.97 -3.54 14.49
N LEU A 87 13.09 -3.94 15.76
CA LEU A 87 12.95 -5.34 16.19
C LEU A 87 11.50 -5.86 16.17
N ALA A 88 10.53 -4.97 16.27
CA ALA A 88 9.11 -5.30 16.28
C ALA A 88 8.39 -4.56 15.14
N PRO A 89 7.15 -4.92 14.80
CA PRO A 89 6.29 -4.06 14.00
C PRO A 89 5.75 -2.89 14.82
N TYR A 90 5.55 -1.74 14.19
CA TYR A 90 5.01 -0.57 14.86
C TYR A 90 3.54 -0.77 15.22
N ARG A 91 3.15 -0.28 16.39
CA ARG A 91 1.75 -0.21 16.83
C ARG A 91 1.48 1.19 17.31
N ILE A 92 0.48 1.81 16.70
CA ILE A 92 0.00 3.11 17.16
C ILE A 92 -0.64 2.90 18.53
N PRO A 93 -0.28 3.71 19.53
CA PRO A 93 -0.93 3.72 20.84
C PRO A 93 -2.46 3.88 20.75
N GLU A 94 -3.19 3.11 21.56
CA GLU A 94 -4.66 3.08 21.51
C GLU A 94 -5.29 4.42 21.89
N ASP A 95 -4.65 5.17 22.79
CA ASP A 95 -5.07 6.50 23.20
C ASP A 95 -5.05 7.51 22.03
N TYR A 96 -4.08 7.37 21.12
CA TYR A 96 -4.04 8.19 19.90
C TYR A 96 -5.23 7.87 18.98
N TYR A 97 -5.54 6.58 18.79
CA TYR A 97 -6.71 6.15 18.02
C TYR A 97 -8.02 6.66 18.62
N GLU A 98 -8.17 6.59 19.94
CA GLU A 98 -9.36 7.09 20.64
C GLU A 98 -9.53 8.61 20.49
N ARG A 99 -8.43 9.38 20.57
CA ARG A 99 -8.46 10.83 20.36
C ARG A 99 -8.82 11.19 18.93
N LEU A 100 -8.18 10.56 17.93
CA LEU A 100 -8.54 10.75 16.51
C LEU A 100 -9.98 10.29 16.20
N GLY A 101 -10.51 9.34 16.97
CA GLY A 101 -11.92 8.94 16.91
C GLY A 101 -12.91 10.03 17.34
N LYS A 102 -12.48 10.97 18.19
CA LYS A 102 -13.27 12.13 18.62
C LYS A 102 -13.11 13.29 17.66
N ASP A 103 -11.88 13.56 17.23
CA ASP A 103 -11.57 14.54 16.21
C ASP A 103 -10.37 14.10 15.37
N ILE A 104 -10.65 13.70 14.13
CA ILE A 104 -9.64 13.27 13.15
C ILE A 104 -8.71 14.42 12.73
N ARG A 105 -9.07 15.67 13.05
CA ARG A 105 -8.32 16.89 12.75
C ARG A 105 -7.48 17.40 13.92
N ASP A 106 -7.44 16.67 15.04
CA ASP A 106 -6.68 17.05 16.24
C ASP A 106 -5.17 17.11 15.91
N GLU A 107 -4.69 18.31 15.58
CA GLU A 107 -3.29 18.55 15.20
C GLU A 107 -2.31 18.18 16.31
N GLU A 108 -2.69 18.31 17.57
CA GLU A 108 -1.85 17.91 18.70
C GLU A 108 -1.58 16.40 18.64
N VAL A 109 -2.62 15.61 18.36
CA VAL A 109 -2.50 14.15 18.23
C VAL A 109 -1.72 13.77 16.98
N LEU A 110 -1.99 14.43 15.84
CA LEU A 110 -1.23 14.19 14.61
C LEU A 110 0.27 14.47 14.81
N ASN A 111 0.60 15.54 15.53
CA ASN A 111 1.98 15.82 15.94
C ASN A 111 2.53 14.70 16.83
N LEU A 112 1.82 14.30 17.88
CA LEU A 112 2.27 13.23 18.78
C LEU A 112 2.56 11.93 18.02
N ILE A 113 1.69 11.54 17.09
CA ILE A 113 1.86 10.35 16.26
C ILE A 113 3.10 10.47 15.36
N ALA A 114 3.27 11.58 14.64
CA ALA A 114 4.43 11.77 13.76
C ALA A 114 5.75 11.67 14.55
N LYS A 115 5.80 12.31 15.72
CA LYS A 115 6.97 12.28 16.60
C LYS A 115 7.24 10.87 17.15
N ASP A 116 6.19 10.12 17.47
CA ASP A 116 6.29 8.73 17.91
C ASP A 116 6.81 7.82 16.78
N VAL A 117 6.30 7.97 15.56
CA VAL A 117 6.76 7.25 14.35
C VAL A 117 8.25 7.51 14.09
N VAL A 118 8.69 8.77 14.13
CA VAL A 118 10.08 9.16 13.93
C VAL A 118 10.99 8.61 15.03
N SER A 119 10.57 8.73 16.29
CA SER A 119 11.31 8.21 17.45
C SER A 119 11.45 6.69 17.38
N TYR A 120 10.39 6.00 16.96
CA TYR A 120 10.37 4.55 16.79
C TYR A 120 11.40 4.07 15.74
N CYS A 121 11.66 4.88 14.70
CA CYS A 121 12.73 4.63 13.72
C CYS A 121 14.14 5.04 14.21
N GLY A 122 14.28 5.43 15.48
CA GLY A 122 15.55 5.83 16.09
C GLY A 122 16.09 7.16 15.58
N VAL A 123 15.22 8.02 15.05
CA VAL A 123 15.58 9.35 14.53
C VAL A 123 15.22 10.41 15.57
N ASN A 124 16.04 11.46 15.67
CA ASN A 124 15.71 12.60 16.51
C ASN A 124 14.57 13.39 15.88
N VAL A 125 13.54 13.67 16.66
CA VAL A 125 12.33 14.35 16.20
C VAL A 125 12.57 15.81 15.78
N GLY A 126 13.64 16.44 16.27
CA GLY A 126 14.02 17.79 15.87
C GLY A 126 12.86 18.80 16.00
N ASN A 127 12.69 19.61 14.96
CA ASN A 127 11.64 20.63 14.86
C ASN A 127 10.39 20.15 14.10
N LEU A 128 10.25 18.85 13.85
CA LEU A 128 9.15 18.30 13.07
C LEU A 128 7.79 18.77 13.59
N ALA A 129 7.01 19.38 12.71
CA ALA A 129 5.68 19.88 13.00
C ALA A 129 4.66 19.35 11.98
N VAL A 130 3.44 19.06 12.46
CA VAL A 130 2.33 18.60 11.63
C VAL A 130 1.22 19.63 11.63
N TYR A 131 0.69 19.97 10.46
CA TYR A 131 -0.43 20.88 10.29
C TYR A 131 -1.53 20.22 9.47
N ASN A 132 -2.78 20.44 9.86
CA ASN A 132 -3.93 20.02 9.08
C ASN A 132 -4.36 21.16 8.14
N GLN A 133 -4.04 21.02 6.86
CA GLN A 133 -4.39 22.00 5.85
C GLN A 133 -5.52 21.51 4.96
N SER A 134 -6.64 22.21 5.01
CA SER A 134 -7.84 21.91 4.21
C SER A 134 -7.71 22.20 2.71
N ASN A 135 -6.63 22.87 2.28
CA ASN A 135 -6.48 23.41 0.92
C ASN A 135 -5.41 22.70 0.06
N LEU A 136 -4.96 21.50 0.43
CA LEU A 136 -4.16 20.70 -0.51
C LEU A 136 -5.10 20.20 -1.62
N ILE A 137 -5.03 20.85 -2.79
CA ILE A 137 -6.01 20.64 -3.88
C ILE A 137 -5.85 19.24 -4.51
N GLU A 138 -4.68 18.61 -4.41
CA GLU A 138 -4.36 17.38 -5.17
C GLU A 138 -3.68 16.26 -4.35
N ALA A 139 -3.23 16.53 -3.12
CA ALA A 139 -2.50 15.57 -2.29
C ALA A 139 -3.18 15.35 -0.93
N ALA A 140 -3.08 14.12 -0.42
CA ALA A 140 -3.57 13.78 0.92
C ALA A 140 -2.60 14.23 2.02
N GLY A 141 -1.31 14.34 1.70
CA GLY A 141 -0.26 14.86 2.55
C GLY A 141 0.89 15.42 1.71
N THR A 142 1.76 16.20 2.34
CA THR A 142 3.05 16.60 1.78
C THR A 142 4.03 16.90 2.91
N TYR A 143 5.29 16.58 2.69
CA TYR A 143 6.40 16.93 3.55
C TYR A 143 7.26 18.03 2.91
N ASN A 144 7.54 19.10 3.65
CA ASN A 144 8.46 20.16 3.26
C ASN A 144 9.82 19.95 3.93
N SER A 145 10.84 19.61 3.13
CA SER A 145 12.19 19.35 3.60
C SER A 145 12.98 20.60 4.00
N GLU A 146 12.55 21.80 3.64
CA GLU A 146 13.19 23.06 4.06
C GLU A 146 12.78 23.47 5.47
N THR A 147 11.51 23.23 5.83
CA THR A 147 10.93 23.64 7.11
C THR A 147 10.73 22.49 8.10
N ASP A 148 10.92 21.25 7.68
CA ASP A 148 10.60 20.03 8.42
C ASP A 148 9.12 20.00 8.86
N GLU A 149 8.23 20.35 7.94
CA GLU A 149 6.78 20.42 8.20
C GLU A 149 6.03 19.37 7.39
N ILE A 150 5.10 18.68 8.04
CA ILE A 150 4.16 17.74 7.41
C ILE A 150 2.79 18.41 7.35
N HIS A 151 2.23 18.49 6.15
CA HIS A 151 0.92 19.08 5.91
C HIS A 151 -0.02 17.97 5.47
N ILE A 152 -1.08 17.72 6.24
CA ILE A 152 -2.08 16.69 5.93
C ILE A 152 -3.37 17.37 5.52
N SER A 153 -4.02 16.88 4.46
CA SER A 153 -5.40 17.22 4.15
C SER A 153 -6.33 16.13 4.64
N VAL A 154 -6.95 16.39 5.79
CA VAL A 154 -8.04 15.54 6.31
C VAL A 154 -9.27 15.59 5.40
N ALA A 155 -9.42 16.61 4.54
CA ALA A 155 -10.49 16.64 3.54
C ALA A 155 -10.30 15.57 2.45
N ASN A 156 -9.04 15.23 2.14
CA ASN A 156 -8.67 14.24 1.14
C ASN A 156 -8.52 12.82 1.70
N THR A 157 -8.65 12.65 3.03
CA THR A 157 -8.61 11.36 3.72
C THR A 157 -9.93 11.12 4.45
N ARG A 158 -10.57 9.97 4.21
CA ARG A 158 -11.96 9.70 4.63
C ARG A 158 -12.03 8.93 5.95
N THR A 159 -10.93 8.32 6.37
CA THR A 159 -10.86 7.44 7.54
C THR A 159 -9.62 7.72 8.37
N ILE A 160 -9.68 7.36 9.66
CA ILE A 160 -8.53 7.43 10.57
C ILE A 160 -7.36 6.60 10.02
N ASP A 161 -7.65 5.40 9.49
CA ASP A 161 -6.64 4.54 8.88
C ASP A 161 -5.91 5.23 7.71
N GLU A 162 -6.64 5.95 6.84
CA GLU A 162 -6.06 6.73 5.74
C GLU A 162 -5.18 7.88 6.27
N VAL A 163 -5.67 8.67 7.24
CA VAL A 163 -4.88 9.75 7.85
C VAL A 163 -3.58 9.22 8.43
N LEU A 164 -3.65 8.10 9.16
CA LEU A 164 -2.48 7.49 9.78
C LEU A 164 -1.49 6.96 8.72
N ALA A 165 -1.98 6.37 7.65
CA ALA A 165 -1.12 5.87 6.58
C ALA A 165 -0.41 7.01 5.84
N VAL A 166 -1.10 8.11 5.58
CA VAL A 166 -0.49 9.33 5.01
C VAL A 166 0.52 9.93 5.97
N LEU A 167 0.16 10.07 7.24
CA LEU A 167 1.06 10.64 8.24
C LEU A 167 2.35 9.82 8.37
N ILE A 168 2.26 8.49 8.34
CA ILE A 168 3.42 7.59 8.35
C ILE A 168 4.26 7.79 7.08
N HIS A 169 3.63 7.93 5.90
CA HIS A 169 4.33 8.19 4.65
C HIS A 169 5.12 9.50 4.70
N GLU A 170 4.46 10.60 5.06
CA GLU A 170 5.13 11.91 5.14
C GLU A 170 6.19 11.95 6.26
N SER A 171 5.97 11.23 7.37
CA SER A 171 6.99 11.08 8.41
C SER A 171 8.20 10.28 7.91
N MET A 172 8.00 9.37 6.97
CA MET A 172 9.07 8.56 6.39
C MET A 172 9.98 9.40 5.50
N HIS A 173 9.45 10.40 4.79
CA HIS A 173 10.26 11.39 4.10
C HIS A 173 11.24 12.09 5.04
N TYR A 174 10.76 12.57 6.19
CA TYR A 174 11.62 13.13 7.24
C TYR A 174 12.67 12.14 7.73
N ILE A 175 12.27 10.89 8.04
CA ILE A 175 13.19 9.83 8.49
C ILE A 175 14.30 9.55 7.47
N LEU A 176 13.96 9.47 6.18
CA LEU A 176 14.94 9.22 5.13
C LEU A 176 15.91 10.38 4.96
N LYS A 177 15.44 11.62 5.07
CA LYS A 177 16.30 12.81 5.09
C LYS A 177 17.28 12.75 6.26
N GLU A 178 16.80 12.56 7.47
CA GLU A 178 17.64 12.57 8.69
C GLU A 178 18.62 11.39 8.75
N LYS A 179 18.31 10.27 8.09
CA LYS A 179 19.22 9.13 7.94
C LYS A 179 20.17 9.25 6.74
N GLU A 180 20.12 10.36 6.00
CA GLU A 180 20.90 10.56 4.76
C GLU A 180 20.62 9.48 3.69
N LEU A 181 19.39 8.97 3.67
CA LEU A 181 18.90 7.95 2.73
C LEU A 181 18.04 8.54 1.60
N TRP A 182 17.92 9.85 1.53
CA TRP A 182 17.11 10.57 0.55
C TRP A 182 17.68 10.45 -0.86
N LEU A 183 16.81 10.27 -1.87
CA LEU A 183 17.20 10.22 -3.28
C LEU A 183 16.87 11.53 -3.99
N GLU A 184 17.75 11.97 -4.90
CA GLU A 184 17.52 13.20 -5.68
C GLU A 184 16.35 13.10 -6.67
N ASP A 185 16.12 11.91 -7.25
CA ASP A 185 14.96 11.69 -8.12
C ASP A 185 13.70 11.55 -7.26
N GLU A 186 12.78 12.50 -7.41
CA GLU A 186 11.55 12.57 -6.62
C GLU A 186 10.73 11.28 -6.70
N ARG A 187 10.66 10.66 -7.89
CA ARG A 187 9.84 9.47 -8.10
C ARG A 187 10.44 8.26 -7.41
N ASP A 188 11.74 8.05 -7.56
CA ASP A 188 12.45 6.97 -6.88
C ASP A 188 12.46 7.18 -5.36
N ASN A 189 12.52 8.43 -4.90
CA ASN A 189 12.40 8.77 -3.48
C ASN A 189 11.01 8.45 -2.91
N GLU A 190 9.93 8.71 -3.65
CA GLU A 190 8.58 8.30 -3.25
C GLU A 190 8.43 6.77 -3.17
N PHE A 191 9.00 6.03 -4.13
CA PHE A 191 9.06 4.57 -4.04
C PHE A 191 9.89 4.09 -2.85
N LEU A 192 11.04 4.72 -2.60
CA LEU A 192 11.87 4.41 -1.44
C LEU A 192 11.12 4.69 -0.14
N THR A 193 10.34 5.76 -0.07
CA THR A 193 9.51 6.13 1.09
C THR A 193 8.44 5.09 1.36
N ASP A 194 7.69 4.69 0.33
CA ASP A 194 6.69 3.61 0.42
C ASP A 194 7.35 2.28 0.86
N LEU A 195 8.52 1.94 0.30
CA LEU A 195 9.29 0.74 0.65
C LEU A 195 9.79 0.79 2.09
N SER A 196 10.25 1.96 2.53
CA SER A 196 10.78 2.19 3.87
C SER A 196 9.69 2.02 4.91
N CYS A 197 8.46 2.47 4.65
CA CYS A 197 7.32 2.19 5.52
C CYS A 197 7.13 0.69 5.74
N LEU A 198 7.32 -0.14 4.71
CA LEU A 198 7.26 -1.60 4.84
C LEU A 198 8.46 -2.17 5.59
N PHE A 199 9.67 -1.69 5.29
CA PHE A 199 10.92 -2.11 5.91
C PHE A 199 10.95 -1.84 7.42
N TYR A 200 10.59 -0.63 7.84
CA TYR A 200 10.57 -0.19 9.24
C TYR A 200 9.39 -0.76 10.06
N GLY A 201 8.51 -1.55 9.44
CA GLY A 201 7.48 -2.31 10.17
C GLY A 201 6.12 -1.62 10.29
N PHE A 202 5.82 -0.61 9.46
CA PHE A 202 4.50 0.04 9.39
C PHE A 202 3.52 -0.64 8.42
N THR A 203 3.83 -1.88 8.05
CA THR A 203 3.11 -2.62 7.01
C THR A 203 1.60 -2.72 7.30
N ASP A 204 1.19 -2.88 8.56
CA ASP A 204 -0.22 -3.06 8.90
C ASP A 204 -1.01 -1.75 8.75
N GLN A 205 -0.43 -0.62 9.15
CA GLN A 205 -1.00 0.72 9.02
C GLN A 205 -1.13 1.10 7.53
N ILE A 206 -0.05 0.90 6.77
CA ILE A 206 -0.07 1.11 5.32
C ILE A 206 -1.12 0.21 4.66
N ASN A 207 -1.22 -1.08 5.01
CA ASN A 207 -2.25 -1.92 4.38
C ASN A 207 -3.70 -1.53 4.73
N LYS A 208 -3.94 -0.91 5.89
CA LYS A 208 -5.28 -0.48 6.31
C LYS A 208 -5.74 0.79 5.60
N GLY A 209 -4.89 1.82 5.54
CA GLY A 209 -5.25 3.13 5.00
C GLY A 209 -4.80 3.37 3.55
N TYR A 210 -3.73 2.71 3.12
CA TYR A 210 -2.97 3.11 1.93
C TYR A 210 -3.45 2.44 0.64
N ILE A 211 -4.75 2.20 0.53
CA ILE A 211 -5.35 1.64 -0.69
C ILE A 211 -5.41 2.69 -1.82
N MET A 212 -5.12 3.97 -1.55
CA MET A 212 -5.31 5.08 -2.50
C MET A 212 -4.21 6.15 -2.57
N VAL A 213 -3.11 6.11 -1.80
CA VAL A 213 -2.27 7.31 -1.62
C VAL A 213 -0.83 7.22 -2.14
N GLY A 214 -0.18 6.06 -2.17
CA GLY A 214 1.21 5.96 -2.66
C GLY A 214 1.39 5.44 -4.08
N TYR A 215 2.65 5.41 -4.51
CA TYR A 215 3.06 4.94 -5.83
C TYR A 215 3.03 3.41 -5.95
N LEU A 216 2.99 2.69 -4.81
CA LEU A 216 2.87 1.24 -4.76
C LEU A 216 1.42 0.74 -4.89
N LYS A 217 1.22 -0.18 -5.83
CA LYS A 217 -0.03 -0.95 -5.96
C LYS A 217 -0.06 -2.12 -4.97
N ARG A 218 -1.26 -2.60 -4.62
CA ARG A 218 -1.44 -3.74 -3.69
C ARG A 218 -0.65 -5.00 -4.06
N ASN A 219 -0.58 -5.34 -5.35
CA ASN A 219 0.18 -6.49 -5.84
C ASN A 219 1.70 -6.28 -5.65
N GLU A 220 2.18 -5.04 -5.77
CA GLU A 220 3.57 -4.66 -5.54
C GLU A 220 3.93 -4.73 -4.06
N ILE A 221 3.08 -4.21 -3.17
CA ILE A 221 3.26 -4.37 -1.71
C ILE A 221 3.45 -5.85 -1.33
N ARG A 222 2.65 -6.75 -1.90
CA ARG A 222 2.78 -8.20 -1.65
C ARG A 222 4.10 -8.75 -2.18
N TYR A 223 4.55 -8.31 -3.35
CA TYR A 223 5.82 -8.71 -3.93
C TYR A 223 6.99 -8.26 -3.05
N ILE A 224 7.02 -6.98 -2.68
CA ILE A 224 8.03 -6.38 -1.81
C ILE A 224 8.08 -7.07 -0.45
N ARG A 225 6.91 -7.33 0.18
CA ARG A 225 6.85 -8.07 1.45
C ARG A 225 7.52 -9.44 1.38
N LYS A 226 7.38 -10.14 0.24
CA LYS A 226 8.05 -11.43 0.03
C LYS A 226 9.56 -11.24 -0.11
N MET A 227 10.02 -10.17 -0.75
CA MET A 227 11.45 -9.86 -0.86
C MET A 227 12.07 -9.52 0.49
N LEU A 228 11.46 -8.61 1.25
CA LEU A 228 11.93 -8.20 2.57
C LEU A 228 12.03 -9.40 3.53
N ARG A 229 11.05 -10.31 3.51
CA ARG A 229 11.13 -11.56 4.30
C ARG A 229 12.30 -12.44 3.90
N ARG A 230 12.56 -12.60 2.59
CA ARG A 230 13.72 -13.36 2.11
C ARG A 230 15.04 -12.72 2.50
N PHE A 231 15.07 -11.41 2.75
CA PHE A 231 16.25 -10.73 3.27
C PHE A 231 16.47 -10.99 4.74
N ASP A 232 15.39 -11.06 5.53
CA ASP A 232 15.45 -11.46 6.94
C ASP A 232 15.91 -12.93 7.11
N GLU A 233 15.53 -13.82 6.19
CA GLU A 233 15.89 -15.25 6.21
C GLU A 233 17.34 -15.55 5.75
N LYS A 234 18.02 -14.57 5.14
CA LYS A 234 19.38 -14.71 4.59
C LYS A 234 20.44 -13.87 5.34
N GLY A 235 20.03 -13.16 6.39
CA GLY A 235 20.95 -12.57 7.38
C GLY A 235 21.23 -13.56 8.50
#